data_AF-A0A7S3I864-F1
#
_entry.id   AF-A0A7S3I864-F1
#
_cell.length_a   1.000
_cell.length_b   1.000
_cell.length_c   1.000
_cell.angle_alpha   90.00
_cell.angle_beta   90.00
_cell.angle_gamma   90.00
#
_symmetry.space_group_name_H-M   'P 1'
#
loop_
_entity.id
_entity.type
_entity.pdbx_description
1 polymer ?
#
loop_
_entity_poly.entity_id
_entity_poly.type
_entity_poly.pdbx_seq_one_letter_code
_entity_poly.pdbx_strand_id
1 'polypeptide(L)'
;MGKARAKIDDYGANEDKKVVLNIQAHGDSAFPGQGASYEALGLSKLPNFSCGGTVHIITNNQVGFTTEPTNYRSFQHSSDLVKPFEVPILRVNSSDVDAVIKACRFAVDYWAKFGKDVMLDMIGYRYYGHNEVDEPSFTQPVMYKRIREMPTPPKQ
;
A
#
# COMPACT_ATOMS: atom_id res chain seq x y z
N MET A 1 -1.90 8.95 10.44
CA MET A 1 -0.77 9.43 11.27
C MET A 1 -1.20 10.41 12.34
N GLY A 2 -1.51 11.68 12.05
CA GLY A 2 -1.83 12.68 13.10
C GLY A 2 -2.92 12.25 14.09
N LYS A 3 -4.03 11.70 13.58
CA LYS A 3 -5.10 11.13 14.44
C LYS A 3 -4.63 9.94 15.29
N ALA A 4 -3.75 9.10 14.77
CA ALA A 4 -3.19 7.98 15.53
C ALA A 4 -2.28 8.50 16.65
N ARG A 5 -1.47 9.53 16.36
CA ARG A 5 -0.66 10.19 17.38
C ARG A 5 -1.51 10.81 18.49
N ALA A 6 -2.54 11.58 18.14
CA ALA A 6 -3.45 12.15 19.13
C ALA A 6 -4.07 11.08 20.05
N LYS A 7 -4.51 9.94 19.48
CA LYS A 7 -5.02 8.82 20.30
C LYS A 7 -3.96 8.21 21.22
N ILE A 8 -2.70 8.09 20.77
CA ILE A 8 -1.60 7.62 21.62
C ILE A 8 -1.40 8.57 22.81
N ASP A 9 -1.47 9.88 22.56
CA ASP A 9 -1.38 10.90 23.60
C ASP A 9 -2.57 10.80 24.58
N ASP A 10 -3.80 10.58 24.08
CA ASP A 10 -5.00 10.36 24.90
C ASP A 10 -4.88 9.13 25.81
N TYR A 11 -4.18 8.08 25.35
CA TYR A 11 -3.89 6.89 26.16
C TYR A 11 -2.70 7.07 27.13
N GLY A 12 -2.03 8.24 27.11
CA GLY A 12 -0.82 8.48 27.92
C GLY A 12 0.38 7.63 27.49
N ALA A 13 0.36 7.04 26.29
CA ALA A 13 1.29 6.01 25.85
C ALA A 13 2.45 6.57 25.00
N ASN A 14 3.03 7.69 25.44
CA ASN A 14 4.11 8.36 24.71
C ASN A 14 5.40 7.53 24.62
N GLU A 15 5.63 6.67 25.61
CA GLU A 15 6.79 5.77 25.68
C GLU A 15 6.56 4.49 24.86
N ASP A 16 5.41 3.83 25.03
CA ASP A 16 5.00 2.68 24.21
C ASP A 16 3.84 3.04 23.26
N LYS A 17 4.22 3.52 22.08
CA LYS A 17 3.29 3.97 21.03
C LYS A 17 2.46 2.82 20.42
N LYS A 18 2.75 1.55 20.73
CA LYS A 18 2.13 0.37 20.13
C LYS A 18 0.76 0.03 20.72
N VAL A 19 0.02 1.06 21.14
CA VAL A 19 -1.37 0.98 21.62
C VAL A 19 -2.39 1.34 20.53
N VAL A 20 -1.94 2.00 19.45
CA VAL A 20 -2.79 2.38 18.31
C VAL A 20 -2.08 2.00 17.01
N LEU A 21 -2.68 1.09 16.24
CA LEU A 21 -2.18 0.74 14.92
C LEU A 21 -2.68 1.73 13.87
N ASN A 22 -1.76 2.38 13.16
CA ASN A 22 -2.07 3.19 11.97
C ASN A 22 -1.98 2.30 10.72
N ILE A 23 -3.04 2.25 9.92
CA ILE A 23 -3.09 1.53 8.64
C ILE A 23 -3.32 2.56 7.52
N GLN A 24 -2.57 2.45 6.43
CA GLN A 24 -2.74 3.30 5.26
C GLN A 24 -2.83 2.47 3.98
N ALA A 25 -3.90 2.67 3.22
CA ALA A 25 -4.09 2.05 1.91
C ALA A 25 -3.77 3.06 0.80
N HIS A 26 -3.11 2.59 -0.26
CA HIS A 26 -2.64 3.41 -1.37
C HIS A 26 -2.89 2.72 -2.72
N GLY A 27 -3.04 3.50 -3.78
CA GLY A 27 -2.94 3.01 -5.17
C GLY A 27 -1.49 3.00 -5.65
N ASP A 28 -1.16 2.09 -6.57
CA ASP A 28 0.20 1.92 -7.12
C ASP A 28 0.72 3.13 -7.90
N SER A 29 -0.17 3.92 -8.51
CA SER A 29 0.20 5.17 -9.20
C SER A 29 0.28 6.36 -8.24
N ALA A 30 -0.68 6.47 -7.32
CA ALA A 30 -0.77 7.59 -6.39
C ALA A 30 0.37 7.56 -5.36
N PHE A 31 0.72 6.39 -4.84
CA PHE A 31 1.74 6.27 -3.80
C PHE A 31 3.10 6.85 -4.20
N PRO A 32 3.75 6.41 -5.30
CA PRO A 32 5.00 7.01 -5.77
C PRO A 32 4.83 8.39 -6.43
N GLY A 33 3.63 8.71 -6.94
CA GLY A 33 3.38 9.95 -7.68
C GLY A 33 3.06 11.18 -6.81
N GLN A 34 2.68 10.99 -5.55
CA GLN A 34 2.31 12.07 -4.63
C GLN A 34 3.42 12.33 -3.60
N GLY A 35 3.93 13.57 -3.57
CA GLY A 35 4.98 13.99 -2.62
C GLY A 35 4.57 13.83 -1.15
N ALA A 36 3.27 13.95 -0.85
CA ALA A 36 2.73 13.74 0.49
C ALA A 36 3.03 12.34 1.06
N SER A 37 3.13 11.30 0.21
CA SER A 37 3.52 9.96 0.64
C SER A 37 4.96 9.95 1.20
N TYR A 38 5.88 10.61 0.51
CA TYR A 38 7.27 10.74 0.93
C TYR A 38 7.40 11.60 2.19
N GLU A 39 6.70 12.74 2.23
CA GLU A 39 6.68 13.62 3.41
C GLU A 39 6.18 12.89 4.65
N ALA A 40 5.09 12.12 4.53
CA ALA A 40 4.53 11.33 5.63
C ALA A 40 5.53 10.27 6.15
N LEU A 41 6.26 9.59 5.26
CA LEU A 41 7.32 8.65 5.65
C LEU A 41 8.46 9.35 6.41
N GLY A 42 8.79 10.59 6.03
CA GLY A 42 9.74 11.43 6.76
C GLY A 42 9.34 11.74 8.21
N LEU A 43 8.04 11.73 8.51
CA LEU A 43 7.51 11.94 9.86
C LEU A 43 7.55 10.67 10.74
N SER A 44 7.70 9.48 10.14
CA SER A 44 7.54 8.18 10.82
C SER A 44 8.43 7.98 12.05
N LYS A 45 9.66 8.53 12.03
CA LYS A 45 10.65 8.41 13.12
C LYS A 45 10.82 9.69 13.95
N LEU A 46 10.13 10.78 13.63
CA LEU A 46 10.29 12.03 14.37
C LEU A 46 9.58 11.96 15.74
N PRO A 47 10.20 12.43 16.85
CA PRO A 47 9.67 12.24 18.20
C PRO A 47 8.21 12.67 18.39
N ASN A 48 7.83 13.81 17.83
CA ASN A 48 6.52 14.45 18.02
C ASN A 48 5.49 14.08 16.94
N PHE A 49 5.88 13.34 15.90
CA PHE A 49 4.99 12.95 14.79
C PHE A 49 4.80 11.44 14.67
N SER A 50 5.81 10.68 15.10
CA SER A 50 5.79 9.23 15.06
C SER A 50 4.60 8.67 15.83
N CYS A 51 3.92 7.70 15.21
CA CYS A 51 2.82 6.93 15.79
C CYS A 51 3.21 5.47 16.08
N GLY A 52 4.51 5.18 16.24
CA GLY A 52 4.98 3.82 16.57
C GLY A 52 4.95 2.84 15.40
N GLY A 53 5.00 3.35 14.17
CA GLY A 53 4.97 2.55 12.94
C GLY A 53 3.60 2.51 12.27
N THR A 54 3.59 2.38 10.95
CA THR A 54 2.40 2.27 10.10
C THR A 54 2.44 1.01 9.26
N VAL A 55 1.32 0.30 9.17
CA VAL A 55 1.16 -0.77 8.17
C VAL A 55 0.63 -0.13 6.88
N HIS A 56 1.45 -0.12 5.84
CA HIS A 56 1.08 0.40 4.52
C HIS A 56 0.64 -0.75 3.62
N ILE A 57 -0.41 -0.53 2.85
CA ILE A 57 -0.94 -1.49 1.87
C ILE A 57 -1.06 -0.77 0.53
N ILE A 58 -0.36 -1.24 -0.50
CA ILE A 58 -0.58 -0.80 -1.88
C ILE A 58 -1.47 -1.82 -2.56
N THR A 59 -2.64 -1.39 -3.03
CA THR A 59 -3.48 -2.16 -3.93
C THR A 59 -2.96 -1.96 -5.35
N ASN A 60 -2.00 -2.79 -5.74
CA ASN A 60 -1.25 -2.62 -6.98
C ASN A 60 -1.94 -3.34 -8.13
N ASN A 61 -2.82 -2.61 -8.80
CA ASN A 61 -3.57 -3.11 -9.95
C ASN A 61 -2.84 -2.89 -11.29
N GLN A 62 -1.62 -2.36 -11.22
CA GLN A 62 -0.70 -2.14 -12.35
C GLN A 62 -1.19 -1.09 -13.36
N VAL A 63 -2.13 -0.21 -13.00
CA VAL A 63 -2.61 0.86 -13.88
C VAL A 63 -3.21 2.05 -13.11
N GLY A 64 -2.69 3.24 -13.35
CA GLY A 64 -3.24 4.49 -12.82
C GLY A 64 -4.16 5.16 -13.83
N PHE A 65 -5.48 5.06 -13.68
CA PHE A 65 -6.44 5.49 -14.71
C PHE A 65 -6.19 4.75 -16.04
N THR A 66 -5.53 5.40 -17.01
CA THR A 66 -5.06 4.86 -18.29
C THR A 66 -3.54 4.84 -18.40
N THR A 67 -2.81 5.17 -17.35
CA THR A 67 -1.36 5.33 -17.34
C THR A 67 -0.67 4.05 -16.87
N GLU A 68 0.26 3.56 -17.67
CA GLU A 68 1.06 2.37 -17.36
C GLU A 68 2.12 2.62 -16.29
N PRO A 69 2.55 1.56 -15.57
CA PRO A 69 3.63 1.58 -14.59
C PRO A 69 4.88 2.37 -14.97
N THR A 70 5.34 2.18 -16.20
CA THR A 70 6.56 2.82 -16.73
C THR A 70 6.40 4.33 -16.91
N ASN A 71 5.17 4.85 -16.91
CA ASN A 71 4.85 6.25 -17.17
C ASN A 71 4.48 7.04 -15.90
N TYR A 72 4.19 6.38 -14.77
CA TYR A 72 3.88 7.07 -13.51
C TYR A 72 4.95 6.91 -12.41
N ARG A 73 6.01 6.13 -12.64
CA ARG A 73 7.13 6.01 -11.70
C ARG A 73 8.46 5.73 -12.43
N SER A 74 9.54 6.18 -11.82
CA SER A 74 10.92 5.99 -12.32
C SER A 74 11.68 4.85 -11.64
N PHE A 75 10.99 4.05 -10.83
CA PHE A 75 11.57 2.91 -10.10
C PHE A 75 10.81 1.63 -10.45
N GLN A 76 11.42 0.48 -10.18
CA GLN A 76 10.89 -0.82 -10.56
C GLN A 76 9.51 -1.10 -9.94
N HIS A 77 9.35 -0.85 -8.65
CA HIS A 77 8.11 -1.17 -7.91
C HIS A 77 7.48 0.09 -7.32
N SER A 78 6.14 0.12 -7.25
CA SER A 78 5.38 1.18 -6.58
C SER A 78 5.80 1.34 -5.11
N SER A 79 6.13 0.24 -4.45
CA SER A 79 6.57 0.21 -3.06
C SER A 79 7.99 0.74 -2.84
N ASP A 80 8.79 0.99 -3.89
CA ASP A 80 10.21 1.35 -3.71
C ASP A 80 10.41 2.73 -3.09
N LEU A 81 9.36 3.57 -3.03
CA LEU A 81 9.37 4.86 -2.34
C LEU A 81 9.76 4.74 -0.85
N VAL A 82 9.51 3.59 -0.21
CA VAL A 82 9.81 3.41 1.23
C VAL A 82 11.25 3.01 1.52
N LYS A 83 12.03 2.63 0.49
CA LYS A 83 13.41 2.14 0.65
C LYS A 83 14.33 3.10 1.42
N PRO A 84 14.33 4.43 1.17
CA PRO A 84 15.17 5.38 1.91
C PRO A 84 14.89 5.40 3.42
N PHE A 85 13.72 4.93 3.85
CA PHE A 85 13.30 4.91 5.26
C PHE A 85 13.55 3.57 5.96
N GLU A 86 14.16 2.61 5.24
CA GLU A 86 14.49 1.25 5.72
C GLU A 86 13.26 0.43 6.10
N VAL A 87 12.14 0.68 5.42
CA VAL A 87 10.88 -0.03 5.64
C VAL A 87 10.92 -1.39 4.91
N PRO A 88 10.66 -2.51 5.60
CA PRO A 88 10.57 -3.81 4.93
C PRO A 88 9.37 -3.86 3.98
N ILE A 89 9.58 -4.50 2.83
CA ILE A 89 8.57 -4.63 1.77
C ILE A 89 8.23 -6.11 1.60
N LEU A 90 6.94 -6.44 1.75
CA LEU A 90 6.36 -7.72 1.38
C LEU A 90 5.59 -7.57 0.07
N ARG A 91 6.02 -8.29 -0.97
CA ARG A 91 5.29 -8.37 -2.25
C ARG A 91 4.52 -9.66 -2.30
N VAL A 92 3.23 -9.58 -2.58
CA VAL A 92 2.35 -10.74 -2.58
C VAL A 92 1.43 -10.73 -3.80
N ASN A 93 1.24 -11.89 -4.40
CA ASN A 93 0.22 -12.07 -5.44
C ASN A 93 -1.16 -12.00 -4.78
N SER A 94 -1.98 -11.02 -5.18
CA SER A 94 -3.31 -10.81 -4.57
C SER A 94 -4.30 -11.94 -4.85
N SER A 95 -4.03 -12.80 -5.84
CA SER A 95 -4.86 -13.97 -6.17
C SER A 95 -4.59 -15.17 -5.24
N ASP A 96 -3.47 -15.16 -4.51
CA ASP A 96 -3.15 -16.16 -3.48
C ASP A 96 -3.60 -15.63 -2.11
N VAL A 97 -4.84 -15.95 -1.74
CA VAL A 97 -5.48 -15.48 -0.49
C VAL A 97 -4.69 -15.93 0.74
N ASP A 98 -4.14 -17.15 0.74
CA ASP A 98 -3.36 -17.66 1.87
C ASP A 98 -2.04 -16.91 2.04
N ALA A 99 -1.36 -16.60 0.92
CA ALA A 99 -0.16 -15.77 0.96
C ALA A 99 -0.47 -14.34 1.44
N VAL A 100 -1.59 -13.76 1.01
CA VAL A 100 -2.03 -12.43 1.48
C VAL A 100 -2.28 -12.45 2.99
N ILE A 101 -2.99 -13.45 3.51
CA ILE A 101 -3.23 -13.60 4.95
C ILE A 101 -1.91 -13.70 5.72
N LYS A 102 -0.97 -14.51 5.24
CA LYS A 102 0.37 -14.66 5.85
C LYS A 102 1.14 -13.34 5.83
N ALA A 103 1.10 -12.60 4.73
CA ALA A 103 1.75 -11.29 4.61
C ALA A 103 1.15 -10.28 5.59
N CYS A 104 -0.17 -10.22 5.72
CA CYS A 104 -0.86 -9.34 6.66
C CYS A 104 -0.49 -9.67 8.12
N ARG A 105 -0.48 -10.96 8.49
CA ARG A 105 -0.04 -11.41 9.83
C ARG A 105 1.40 -10.99 10.11
N PHE A 106 2.31 -11.25 9.17
CA PHE A 106 3.70 -10.82 9.31
C PHE A 106 3.82 -9.30 9.49
N ALA A 107 3.05 -8.50 8.75
CA ALA A 107 3.10 -7.04 8.87
C ALA A 107 2.71 -6.57 10.28
N VAL A 108 1.62 -7.12 10.82
CA VAL A 108 1.16 -6.80 12.18
C VAL A 108 2.16 -7.29 13.22
N ASP A 109 2.72 -8.49 13.07
CA ASP A 109 3.72 -9.04 13.99
C ASP A 109 5.02 -8.22 13.96
N TYR A 110 5.47 -7.80 12.78
CA TYR A 110 6.62 -6.91 12.61
C TYR A 110 6.37 -5.56 13.30
N TRP A 111 5.20 -4.97 13.08
CA TRP A 111 4.82 -3.71 13.73
C TRP A 111 4.78 -3.86 15.26
N ALA A 112 4.14 -4.91 15.79
CA ALA A 112 4.02 -5.14 17.22
C ALA A 112 5.39 -5.38 17.90
N LYS A 113 6.32 -6.04 17.19
CA LYS A 113 7.67 -6.30 17.67
C LYS A 113 8.57 -5.08 17.61
N PHE A 114 8.60 -4.36 16.48
CA PHE A 114 9.61 -3.34 16.20
C PHE A 114 9.12 -1.90 16.28
N GLY A 115 7.80 -1.65 16.24
CA GLY A 115 7.24 -0.30 16.26
C GLY A 115 7.69 0.56 15.06
N LYS A 116 7.79 -0.06 13.88
CA LYS A 116 8.27 0.56 12.63
C LYS A 116 7.28 0.34 11.51
N ASP A 117 7.35 1.21 10.49
CA ASP A 117 6.56 1.07 9.28
C ASP A 117 6.88 -0.26 8.58
N VAL A 118 5.88 -0.84 7.91
CA VAL A 118 5.99 -2.04 7.06
C VAL A 118 5.11 -1.87 5.83
N MET A 119 5.60 -2.29 4.67
CA MET A 119 4.91 -2.14 3.39
C MET A 119 4.45 -3.48 2.84
N LEU A 120 3.15 -3.63 2.57
CA LEU A 120 2.57 -4.69 1.76
C LEU A 120 2.24 -4.15 0.37
N ASP A 121 2.83 -4.74 -0.66
CA ASP A 121 2.52 -4.47 -2.06
C ASP A 121 1.75 -5.67 -2.63
N MET A 122 0.43 -5.51 -2.72
CA MET A 122 -0.50 -6.54 -3.18
C MET A 122 -0.69 -6.42 -4.69
N ILE A 123 0.01 -7.28 -5.43
CA ILE A 123 0.07 -7.24 -6.89
C ILE A 123 -1.10 -8.03 -7.46
N GLY A 124 -1.99 -7.32 -8.15
CA GLY A 124 -3.19 -7.85 -8.78
C GLY A 124 -3.50 -7.15 -10.08
N TYR A 125 -4.78 -7.00 -10.38
CA TYR A 125 -5.30 -6.35 -11.58
C TYR A 125 -6.62 -5.64 -11.27
N ARG A 126 -7.04 -4.73 -12.18
CA ARG A 126 -8.35 -4.09 -12.14
C ARG A 126 -9.26 -4.76 -13.17
N TYR A 127 -10.38 -5.34 -12.72
CA TYR A 127 -11.25 -6.14 -13.60
C TYR A 127 -12.02 -5.28 -14.61
N TYR A 128 -12.55 -4.13 -14.17
CA TYR A 128 -13.24 -3.13 -15.01
C TYR A 128 -12.31 -1.96 -15.38
N GLY A 129 -12.86 -0.95 -16.08
CA GLY A 129 -12.21 0.34 -16.30
C GLY A 129 -11.86 1.08 -15.00
N HIS A 130 -11.38 2.32 -15.09
CA HIS A 130 -11.06 3.09 -13.88
C HIS A 130 -12.31 3.31 -13.02
N ASN A 131 -13.42 3.53 -13.70
CA ASN A 131 -14.77 3.28 -13.20
C ASN A 131 -15.43 2.19 -14.08
N GLU A 132 -16.61 1.74 -13.69
CA GLU A 132 -17.31 0.63 -14.33
C GLU A 132 -17.90 0.95 -15.71
N VAL A 133 -18.00 2.25 -16.05
CA VAL A 133 -18.52 2.71 -17.35
C VAL A 133 -17.41 3.04 -18.37
N ASP A 134 -16.17 3.12 -17.91
CA ASP A 134 -15.00 3.33 -18.77
C ASP A 134 -14.65 2.05 -19.53
N GLU A 135 -14.33 2.20 -20.82
CA GLU A 135 -13.79 1.12 -21.65
C GLU A 135 -12.25 1.18 -21.68
N PRO A 136 -11.55 0.32 -20.91
CA PRO A 136 -10.11 0.40 -20.76
C PRO A 136 -9.32 -0.21 -21.93
N SER A 137 -9.96 -0.98 -22.82
CA SER A 137 -9.28 -1.54 -23.99
C SER A 137 -8.82 -0.48 -24.99
N PHE A 138 -9.35 0.75 -24.92
CA PHE A 138 -8.88 1.85 -25.77
C PHE A 138 -7.42 2.22 -25.52
N THR A 139 -6.92 2.02 -24.31
CA THR A 139 -5.57 2.42 -23.89
C THR A 139 -4.74 1.23 -23.39
N GLN A 140 -5.37 0.18 -22.84
CA GLN A 140 -4.71 -1.03 -22.34
C GLN A 140 -5.24 -2.34 -22.99
N PRO A 141 -5.30 -2.45 -24.34
CA PRO A 141 -5.93 -3.61 -25.00
C PRO A 141 -5.29 -4.96 -24.65
N VAL A 142 -3.96 -5.01 -24.56
CA VAL A 142 -3.23 -6.27 -24.28
C VAL A 142 -3.46 -6.74 -22.84
N MET A 143 -3.43 -5.82 -21.88
CA MET A 143 -3.66 -6.12 -20.47
C MET A 143 -5.09 -6.64 -20.26
N TYR A 144 -6.10 -5.93 -20.78
CA TYR A 144 -7.50 -6.31 -20.58
C TYR A 144 -7.91 -7.54 -21.36
N LYS A 145 -7.26 -7.85 -22.49
CA LYS A 145 -7.41 -9.16 -23.14
C LYS A 145 -7.05 -10.29 -22.18
N ARG A 146 -5.90 -10.20 -21.49
CA ARG A 146 -5.47 -11.22 -20.52
C ARG A 146 -6.37 -11.27 -19.30
N ILE A 147 -6.80 -10.13 -18.77
CA ILE A 147 -7.70 -10.08 -17.60
C ILE A 147 -9.03 -10.76 -17.91
N ARG A 148 -9.60 -10.56 -19.10
CA ARG A 148 -10.85 -11.20 -19.53
C ARG A 148 -10.73 -12.73 -19.70
N GLU A 149 -9.51 -13.26 -19.87
CA GLU A 149 -9.22 -14.70 -19.93
C GLU A 149 -9.05 -15.33 -18.53
N MET A 150 -8.92 -14.53 -17.47
CA MET A 150 -8.78 -15.03 -16.10
C MET A 150 -10.14 -15.49 -15.52
N PRO A 151 -10.13 -16.42 -14.53
CA PRO A 151 -11.34 -16.78 -13.80
C PRO A 151 -12.01 -15.53 -13.23
N THR A 152 -13.34 -15.45 -13.37
CA THR A 152 -14.11 -14.33 -12.83
C THR A 152 -13.84 -14.22 -11.33
N PRO A 153 -13.51 -13.02 -10.82
CA PRO A 153 -13.37 -12.81 -9.39
C PRO A 153 -14.63 -13.29 -8.66
N PRO A 154 -14.53 -13.83 -7.43
CA PRO A 154 -15.69 -14.13 -6.61
C PRO A 154 -16.60 -12.90 -6.54
N LYS A 155 -17.92 -13.10 -6.70
CA LYS A 155 -18.88 -12.00 -6.56
C LYS A 155 -18.71 -11.39 -5.15
N GLN A 156 -18.53 -10.07 -5.10
CA GLN A 156 -18.54 -9.29 -3.87
C GLN A 156 -19.92 -9.32 -3.21
#